data_AF-A0A7Y4VM50-F1
#
_entry.id   AF-A0A7Y4VM50-F1
#
_cell.length_a   1.000
_cell.length_b   1.000
_cell.length_c   1.000
_cell.angle_alpha   90.00
_cell.angle_beta   90.00
_cell.angle_gamma   90.00
#
_symmetry.space_group_name_H-M   'P 1'
#
loop_
_entity.id
_entity.type
_entity.pdbx_description
1 polymer ?
#
loop_
_entity_poly.entity_id
_entity_poly.type
_entity_poly.pdbx_seq_one_letter_code
_entity_poly.pdbx_strand_id
1 'polypeptide(L)'
;MNAIGVIMARFQSPYLHEGHRAILEQVMANHNKVVIILGVSPVLGSRKNPLDFHTRMKMIASNYPEVVVLPLANHPLDSRWSSNLDVLLMHSFPGSHFKLYGGRDSFIPHYSGRWPVVELPETTQVSATQLRHQVSDRVSASEEFRTGIIYAYSNTYPKVYPTVDIAVFRNNKSEMLLGKKNLDDQWRLLGGFADPKDESFEVSALRELSEECNGIQVENLHYEKSFRVNDWRYRNEVDKIITSLFSADFLDGETVAGDDIDEVGWFTIETIKNMMEQHLTNEAHAPLLNFLLTKYSHV
;
A
#
# COMPACT_ATOMS: atom_id res chain seq x y z
N MET A 1 -7.95 0.98 -46.36
CA MET A 1 -8.23 1.89 -45.23
C MET A 1 -6.94 2.08 -44.46
N ASN A 2 -6.59 3.30 -44.08
CA ASN A 2 -5.43 3.54 -43.22
C ASN A 2 -5.73 2.95 -41.83
N ALA A 3 -4.78 2.20 -41.27
CA ALA A 3 -4.93 1.66 -39.93
C ALA A 3 -5.08 2.79 -38.91
N ILE A 4 -5.82 2.55 -37.82
CA ILE A 4 -5.88 3.43 -36.66
C ILE A 4 -4.58 3.29 -35.88
N GLY A 5 -3.93 4.41 -35.55
CA GLY A 5 -2.75 4.42 -34.71
C GLY A 5 -3.15 4.29 -33.24
N VAL A 6 -2.62 3.30 -32.53
CA VAL A 6 -2.95 3.04 -31.13
C VAL A 6 -1.72 3.25 -30.25
N ILE A 7 -1.79 4.15 -29.29
CA ILE A 7 -0.69 4.42 -28.35
C ILE A 7 -1.00 3.74 -27.02
N MET A 8 -0.07 2.92 -26.54
CA MET A 8 -0.18 2.31 -25.22
C MET A 8 0.56 3.17 -24.19
N ALA A 9 -0.13 3.66 -23.16
CA ALA A 9 0.48 4.58 -22.21
C ALA A 9 -0.08 4.46 -20.77
N ARG A 10 0.68 4.97 -19.80
CA ARG A 10 0.21 5.18 -18.43
C ARG A 10 -0.07 6.65 -18.11
N PHE A 11 0.75 7.58 -18.62
CA PHE A 11 0.66 9.03 -18.39
C PHE A 11 0.41 9.41 -16.92
N GLN A 12 1.30 8.96 -16.03
CA GLN A 12 1.24 9.16 -14.57
C GLN A 12 2.15 10.32 -14.12
N SER A 13 2.24 11.38 -14.91
CA SER A 13 2.96 12.62 -14.60
C SER A 13 1.97 13.77 -14.41
N PRO A 14 2.35 14.87 -13.72
CA PRO A 14 1.44 15.99 -13.47
C PRO A 14 0.91 16.68 -14.74
N TYR A 15 1.64 16.54 -15.84
CA TYR A 15 1.28 17.04 -17.17
C TYR A 15 1.87 16.13 -18.25
N LEU A 16 1.42 16.28 -19.50
CA LEU A 16 2.05 15.65 -20.67
C LEU A 16 3.37 16.39 -20.99
N HIS A 17 4.49 15.82 -20.54
CA HIS A 17 5.82 16.35 -20.84
C HIS A 17 6.24 16.09 -22.29
N GLU A 18 7.37 16.67 -22.70
CA GLU A 18 7.86 16.66 -24.09
C GLU A 18 7.92 15.26 -24.70
N GLY A 19 8.47 14.27 -23.99
CA GLY A 19 8.46 12.88 -24.46
C GLY A 19 7.07 12.30 -24.75
N HIS A 20 6.05 12.62 -23.95
CA HIS A 20 4.68 12.19 -24.24
C HIS A 20 4.13 12.88 -25.50
N ARG A 21 4.40 14.18 -25.65
CA ARG A 21 3.95 14.98 -26.79
C ARG A 21 4.59 14.51 -28.10
N ALA A 22 5.89 14.25 -28.08
CA ALA A 22 6.63 13.76 -29.24
C ALA A 22 6.08 12.42 -29.76
N ILE A 23 5.74 11.49 -28.86
CA ILE A 23 5.10 10.21 -29.22
C ILE A 23 3.73 10.45 -29.88
N LEU A 24 2.91 11.32 -29.28
CA LEU A 24 1.57 11.64 -29.79
C LEU A 24 1.64 12.27 -31.18
N GLU A 25 2.46 13.30 -31.34
CA GLU A 25 2.66 14.04 -32.60
C GLU A 25 3.20 13.13 -33.70
N GLN A 26 4.16 12.26 -33.40
CA GLN A 26 4.70 11.32 -34.37
C GLN A 26 3.63 10.34 -34.89
N VAL A 27 2.78 9.81 -34.00
CA VAL A 27 1.72 8.88 -34.42
C VAL A 27 0.60 9.62 -35.17
N MET A 28 0.22 10.81 -34.73
CA MET A 28 -0.78 11.65 -35.39
C MET A 28 -0.35 12.10 -36.80
N ALA A 29 0.94 12.35 -37.01
CA ALA A 29 1.47 12.66 -38.34
C ALA A 29 1.31 11.51 -39.36
N ASN A 30 1.18 10.27 -38.88
CA ASN A 30 1.10 9.06 -39.71
C ASN A 30 -0.32 8.46 -39.78
N HIS A 31 -1.27 8.96 -38.98
CA HIS A 31 -2.59 8.36 -38.83
C HIS A 31 -3.70 9.41 -38.73
N ASN A 32 -4.73 9.29 -39.58
CA ASN A 32 -5.91 10.16 -39.54
C ASN A 32 -6.75 10.00 -38.26
N LYS A 33 -6.64 8.84 -37.59
CA LYS A 33 -7.32 8.55 -36.33
C LYS A 33 -6.33 7.90 -35.37
N VAL A 34 -6.24 8.50 -34.19
CA VAL A 34 -5.38 8.03 -33.10
C VAL A 34 -6.21 7.68 -31.88
N VAL A 35 -5.86 6.58 -31.24
CA VAL A 35 -6.48 6.09 -30.01
C VAL A 35 -5.38 5.93 -28.96
N ILE A 36 -5.58 6.46 -27.76
CA ILE A 36 -4.70 6.17 -26.62
C ILE A 36 -5.40 5.13 -25.75
N ILE A 37 -4.70 4.05 -25.46
CA ILE A 37 -5.11 3.08 -24.46
C ILE A 37 -4.36 3.39 -23.16
N LEU A 38 -5.11 3.84 -22.17
CA LEU A 38 -4.58 4.10 -20.83
C LEU A 38 -4.65 2.84 -19.97
N GLY A 39 -3.49 2.37 -19.54
CA GLY A 39 -3.39 1.32 -18.53
C GLY A 39 -4.04 1.78 -17.21
N VAL A 40 -4.98 0.99 -16.69
CA VAL A 40 -5.65 1.22 -15.41
C VAL A 40 -5.07 0.25 -14.38
N SER A 41 -4.43 0.82 -13.36
CA SER A 41 -3.88 0.09 -12.23
C SER A 41 -4.99 -0.49 -11.36
N PRO A 42 -4.87 -1.74 -10.87
CA PRO A 42 -5.80 -2.26 -9.85
C PRO A 42 -5.60 -1.57 -8.50
N VAL A 43 -4.40 -1.01 -8.26
CA VAL A 43 -4.09 -0.23 -7.06
C VAL A 43 -4.39 1.25 -7.32
N LEU A 44 -5.38 1.79 -6.60
CA LEU A 44 -5.75 3.21 -6.60
C LEU A 44 -4.81 4.03 -5.70
N GLY A 45 -4.47 5.25 -6.11
CA GLY A 45 -3.76 6.22 -5.26
C GLY A 45 -2.33 5.85 -4.87
N SER A 46 -1.67 4.95 -5.61
CA SER A 46 -0.28 4.56 -5.31
C SER A 46 0.74 5.62 -5.78
N ARG A 47 1.93 5.66 -5.15
CA ARG A 47 3.03 6.56 -5.59
C ARG A 47 3.44 6.37 -7.06
N LYS A 48 3.29 5.15 -7.60
CA LYS A 48 3.60 4.82 -9.00
C LYS A 48 2.44 5.17 -9.94
N ASN A 49 1.20 5.10 -9.47
CA ASN A 49 -0.01 5.39 -10.23
C ASN A 49 -0.94 6.31 -9.44
N PRO A 50 -0.57 7.59 -9.25
CA PRO A 50 -1.34 8.51 -8.43
C PRO A 50 -2.61 9.02 -9.13
N LEU A 51 -2.64 9.02 -10.46
CA LEU A 51 -3.76 9.55 -11.25
C LEU A 51 -4.67 8.41 -11.73
N ASP A 52 -5.97 8.56 -11.47
CA ASP A 52 -6.99 7.65 -11.99
C ASP A 52 -7.18 7.79 -13.51
N PHE A 53 -8.06 7.00 -14.09
CA PHE A 53 -8.35 7.07 -15.54
C PHE A 53 -8.92 8.43 -15.94
N HIS A 54 -9.92 8.95 -15.22
CA HIS A 54 -10.66 10.14 -15.61
C HIS A 54 -9.80 11.40 -15.59
N THR A 55 -8.94 11.53 -14.57
CA THR A 55 -7.99 12.64 -14.44
C THR A 55 -7.02 12.66 -15.61
N ARG A 56 -6.49 11.50 -16.00
CA ARG A 56 -5.58 11.39 -17.16
C ARG A 56 -6.30 11.63 -18.48
N MET A 57 -7.52 11.13 -18.63
CA MET A 57 -8.35 11.39 -19.81
C MET A 57 -8.58 12.89 -19.99
N LYS A 58 -8.94 13.62 -18.92
CA LYS A 58 -9.09 15.08 -18.96
C LYS A 58 -7.79 15.81 -19.30
N MET A 59 -6.66 15.37 -18.72
CA MET A 59 -5.34 15.92 -19.02
C MET A 59 -4.94 15.75 -20.50
N ILE A 60 -5.31 14.63 -21.12
CA ILE A 60 -5.08 14.40 -22.54
C ILE A 60 -6.02 15.26 -23.38
N ALA A 61 -7.32 15.21 -23.07
CA ALA A 61 -8.34 15.92 -23.83
C ALA A 61 -8.15 17.45 -23.85
N SER A 62 -7.51 18.03 -22.82
CA SER A 62 -7.20 19.46 -22.80
C SER A 62 -6.08 19.86 -23.77
N ASN A 63 -5.23 18.92 -24.20
CA ASN A 63 -4.12 19.16 -25.12
C ASN A 63 -4.36 18.56 -26.52
N TYR A 64 -5.12 17.46 -26.59
CA TYR A 64 -5.37 16.66 -27.80
C TYR A 64 -6.85 16.23 -27.86
N PRO A 65 -7.80 17.16 -28.06
CA PRO A 65 -9.25 16.91 -27.97
C PRO A 65 -9.79 15.93 -29.03
N GLU A 66 -9.11 15.77 -30.16
CA GLU A 66 -9.47 14.86 -31.25
C GLU A 66 -9.07 13.39 -31.01
N VAL A 67 -8.22 13.13 -30.02
CA VAL A 67 -7.73 11.79 -29.72
C VAL A 67 -8.73 11.03 -28.86
N VAL A 68 -9.07 9.81 -29.28
CA VAL A 68 -9.95 8.94 -28.49
C VAL A 68 -9.13 8.27 -27.39
N VAL A 69 -9.60 8.34 -26.15
CA VAL A 69 -8.94 7.72 -24.99
C VAL A 69 -9.79 6.60 -24.44
N LEU A 70 -9.25 5.37 -24.37
CA LEU A 70 -9.94 4.21 -23.81
C LEU A 70 -9.17 3.62 -22.62
N PRO A 71 -9.86 3.12 -21.58
CA PRO A 71 -9.22 2.43 -20.46
C PRO A 71 -8.93 0.96 -20.81
N LEU A 72 -7.80 0.46 -20.33
CA LEU A 72 -7.51 -0.98 -20.31
C LEU A 72 -7.03 -1.39 -18.91
N ALA A 73 -7.80 -2.23 -18.23
CA ALA A 73 -7.40 -2.77 -16.95
C ALA A 73 -6.12 -3.62 -17.08
N ASN A 74 -5.18 -3.45 -16.13
CA ASN A 74 -4.04 -4.36 -16.04
C ASN A 74 -4.56 -5.77 -15.75
N HIS A 75 -3.85 -6.77 -16.27
CA HIS A 75 -4.14 -8.17 -16.02
C HIS A 75 -2.83 -8.91 -15.75
N PRO A 76 -2.76 -9.82 -14.77
CA PRO A 76 -1.52 -10.52 -14.41
C PRO A 76 -0.99 -11.47 -15.50
N LEU A 77 -1.87 -11.90 -16.40
CA LEU A 77 -1.52 -12.73 -17.57
C LEU A 77 -1.47 -11.89 -18.84
N ASP A 78 -0.29 -11.83 -19.47
CA ASP A 78 -0.02 -11.10 -20.72
C ASP A 78 -0.93 -11.52 -21.88
N SER A 79 -1.23 -12.82 -21.99
CA SER A 79 -2.12 -13.36 -23.03
C SER A 79 -3.57 -12.87 -22.89
N ARG A 80 -4.06 -12.81 -21.65
CA ARG A 80 -5.40 -12.28 -21.35
C ARG A 80 -5.44 -10.76 -21.49
N TRP A 81 -4.38 -10.06 -21.08
CA TRP A 81 -4.24 -8.63 -21.30
C TRP A 81 -4.29 -8.28 -22.79
N SER A 82 -3.53 -9.02 -23.62
CA SER A 82 -3.51 -8.87 -25.08
C SER A 82 -4.87 -9.15 -25.71
N SER A 83 -5.54 -10.23 -25.30
CA SER A 83 -6.90 -10.55 -25.76
C SER A 83 -7.91 -9.46 -25.39
N ASN A 84 -7.80 -8.88 -24.19
CA ASN A 84 -8.70 -7.81 -23.75
C ASN A 84 -8.48 -6.52 -24.56
N LEU A 85 -7.22 -6.20 -24.88
CA LEU A 85 -6.90 -5.08 -25.78
C LEU A 85 -7.52 -5.28 -27.16
N ASP A 86 -7.36 -6.47 -27.75
CA ASP A 86 -7.91 -6.77 -29.07
C ASP A 86 -9.43 -6.66 -29.08
N VAL A 87 -10.11 -7.23 -28.07
CA VAL A 87 -11.57 -7.14 -27.91
C VAL A 87 -12.01 -5.70 -27.77
N LEU A 88 -11.34 -4.90 -26.93
CA LEU A 88 -11.65 -3.49 -26.73
C LEU A 88 -11.57 -2.72 -28.06
N LEU A 89 -10.47 -2.86 -28.80
CA LEU A 89 -10.27 -2.19 -30.08
C LEU A 89 -11.32 -2.59 -31.13
N MET A 90 -11.58 -3.90 -31.27
CA MET A 90 -12.55 -4.41 -32.24
C MET A 90 -13.99 -3.97 -31.92
N HIS A 91 -14.37 -3.93 -30.64
CA HIS A 91 -15.70 -3.46 -30.23
C HIS A 91 -15.85 -1.95 -30.38
N SER A 92 -14.83 -1.17 -30.02
CA SER A 92 -14.87 0.30 -30.14
C SER A 92 -14.79 0.78 -31.59
N PHE A 93 -14.11 0.04 -32.47
CA PHE A 93 -13.98 0.39 -33.89
C PHE A 93 -14.17 -0.83 -34.80
N PRO A 94 -15.42 -1.30 -34.98
CA PRO A 94 -15.71 -2.46 -35.81
C PRO A 94 -15.18 -2.30 -37.25
N GLY A 95 -14.58 -3.36 -37.79
CA GLY A 95 -14.04 -3.38 -39.16
C GLY A 95 -12.76 -2.57 -39.38
N SER A 96 -12.19 -1.97 -38.33
CA SER A 96 -10.94 -1.21 -38.43
C SER A 96 -9.71 -2.11 -38.29
N HIS A 97 -8.60 -1.67 -38.87
CA HIS A 97 -7.27 -2.26 -38.64
C HIS A 97 -6.45 -1.34 -37.73
N PHE A 98 -5.54 -1.89 -36.94
CA PHE A 98 -4.78 -1.14 -35.94
C PHE A 98 -3.28 -1.35 -36.11
N LYS A 99 -2.50 -0.35 -35.69
CA LYS A 99 -1.06 -0.44 -35.50
C LYS A 99 -0.73 0.09 -34.11
N LEU A 100 -0.11 -0.74 -33.28
CA LEU A 100 0.12 -0.44 -31.87
C LEU A 100 1.52 0.17 -31.70
N TYR A 101 1.62 1.26 -30.97
CA TYR A 101 2.85 2.01 -30.75
C TYR A 101 3.25 1.99 -29.29
N GLY A 102 4.53 1.67 -29.03
CA GLY A 102 5.14 1.66 -27.71
C GLY A 102 6.55 2.24 -27.73
N GLY A 103 6.98 2.87 -26.63
CA GLY A 103 8.35 3.36 -26.46
C GLY A 103 9.23 2.41 -25.62
N ARG A 104 10.26 2.97 -24.96
CA ARG A 104 11.10 2.25 -23.99
C ARG A 104 10.27 1.59 -22.89
N ASP A 105 10.67 0.38 -22.49
CA ASP A 105 10.05 -0.41 -21.41
C ASP A 105 8.52 -0.56 -21.56
N SER A 106 8.06 -0.62 -22.81
CA SER A 106 6.64 -0.67 -23.14
C SER A 106 6.07 -2.09 -23.17
N PHE A 107 4.81 -2.19 -23.54
CA PHE A 107 4.04 -3.42 -23.66
C PHE A 107 4.53 -4.39 -24.76
N ILE A 108 5.43 -3.95 -25.66
CA ILE A 108 5.82 -4.70 -26.86
C ILE A 108 6.27 -6.14 -26.57
N PRO A 109 7.17 -6.41 -25.59
CA PRO A 109 7.59 -7.78 -25.28
C PRO A 109 6.48 -8.67 -24.69
N HIS A 110 5.42 -8.04 -24.18
CA HIS A 110 4.31 -8.69 -23.48
C HIS A 110 3.09 -8.91 -24.38
N TYR A 111 3.02 -8.24 -25.53
CA TYR A 111 1.86 -8.33 -26.40
C TYR A 111 1.94 -9.57 -27.31
N SER A 112 0.93 -10.42 -27.19
CA SER A 112 0.78 -11.63 -28.01
C SER A 112 -0.53 -11.63 -28.82
N GLY A 113 -1.08 -10.45 -29.08
CA GLY A 113 -2.36 -10.29 -29.80
C GLY A 113 -2.21 -10.21 -31.31
N ARG A 114 -3.27 -9.74 -31.98
CA ARG A 114 -3.44 -9.79 -33.43
C ARG A 114 -2.77 -8.66 -34.20
N TRP A 115 -2.48 -7.53 -33.57
CA TRP A 115 -2.12 -6.30 -34.26
C TRP A 115 -0.61 -6.09 -34.39
N PRO A 116 -0.12 -5.52 -35.50
CA PRO A 116 1.29 -5.19 -35.63
C PRO A 116 1.70 -4.15 -34.58
N VAL A 117 2.85 -4.37 -33.96
CA VAL A 117 3.49 -3.45 -33.01
C VAL A 117 4.60 -2.66 -33.69
N VAL A 118 4.79 -1.40 -33.27
CA VAL A 118 5.84 -0.50 -33.73
C VAL A 118 6.51 0.12 -32.52
N GLU A 119 7.82 -0.07 -32.43
CA GLU A 119 8.64 0.60 -31.43
C GLU A 119 8.95 2.03 -31.89
N LEU A 120 8.72 2.99 -31.00
CA LEU A 120 9.05 4.39 -31.23
C LEU A 120 10.45 4.68 -30.69
N PRO A 121 11.29 5.39 -31.46
CA PRO A 121 12.60 5.79 -30.97
C PRO A 121 12.43 6.75 -29.80
N GLU A 122 13.34 6.67 -28.85
CA GLU A 122 13.40 7.63 -27.77
C GLU A 122 13.87 8.99 -28.28
N THR A 123 13.00 9.98 -28.11
CA THR A 123 13.28 11.36 -28.51
C THR A 123 13.74 12.21 -27.33
N THR A 124 13.48 11.81 -26.08
CA THR A 124 13.80 12.59 -24.87
C THR A 124 14.12 11.69 -23.67
N GLN A 125 14.89 12.21 -22.70
CA GLN A 125 15.23 11.52 -21.44
C GLN A 125 14.34 11.92 -20.24
N VAL A 126 13.09 12.34 -20.49
CA VAL A 126 12.22 12.77 -19.39
C VAL A 126 11.63 11.56 -18.67
N SER A 127 11.94 11.42 -17.37
CA SER A 127 11.41 10.35 -16.52
C SER A 127 10.19 10.80 -15.74
N ALA A 128 9.03 10.18 -16.00
CA ALA A 128 7.81 10.42 -15.22
C ALA A 128 8.00 10.12 -13.72
N THR A 129 8.88 9.17 -13.37
CA THR A 129 9.21 8.87 -11.97
C THR A 129 9.95 10.04 -11.33
N GLN A 130 10.98 10.58 -11.98
CA GLN A 130 11.70 11.75 -11.47
C GLN A 130 10.78 12.97 -11.34
N LEU A 131 9.90 13.21 -12.34
CA LEU A 131 8.92 14.29 -12.26
C LEU A 131 7.99 14.16 -11.05
N ARG A 132 7.48 12.94 -10.77
CA ARG A 132 6.65 12.72 -9.56
C ARG A 132 7.42 13.02 -8.27
N HIS A 133 8.69 12.62 -8.18
CA HIS A 133 9.53 12.94 -7.02
C HIS A 133 9.78 14.46 -6.87
N GLN A 134 10.05 15.15 -7.98
CA GLN A 134 10.32 16.59 -7.96
C GLN A 134 9.13 17.45 -7.53
N VAL A 135 7.91 16.94 -7.64
CA VAL A 135 6.68 17.66 -7.27
C VAL A 135 6.04 17.15 -5.98
N SER A 136 6.50 16.04 -5.42
CA SER A 136 5.79 15.35 -4.32
C SER A 136 5.76 16.13 -3.00
N ASP A 137 6.66 17.09 -2.82
CA ASP A 137 6.80 17.95 -1.65
C ASP A 137 6.37 19.41 -1.92
N ARG A 138 5.93 19.72 -3.16
CA ARG A 138 5.49 21.06 -3.52
C ARG A 138 4.06 21.29 -3.03
N VAL A 139 3.87 22.39 -2.31
CA VAL A 139 2.56 22.84 -1.82
C VAL A 139 2.11 24.07 -2.60
N SER A 140 0.87 24.06 -3.08
CA SER A 140 0.23 25.21 -3.74
C SER A 140 -0.89 25.79 -2.87
N ALA A 141 -1.04 27.11 -2.89
CA ALA A 141 -2.13 27.81 -2.20
C ALA A 141 -3.47 27.78 -2.97
N SER A 142 -3.53 27.16 -4.15
CA SER A 142 -4.74 27.16 -4.98
C SER A 142 -5.84 26.26 -4.43
N GLU A 143 -7.09 26.60 -4.73
CA GLU A 143 -8.25 25.77 -4.38
C GLU A 143 -8.18 24.42 -5.10
N GLU A 144 -7.79 24.42 -6.37
CA GLU A 144 -7.66 23.21 -7.19
C GLU A 144 -6.66 22.21 -6.60
N PHE A 145 -5.58 22.69 -5.99
CA PHE A 145 -4.61 21.82 -5.32
C PHE A 145 -5.23 21.13 -4.11
N ARG A 146 -5.91 21.89 -3.23
CA ARG A 146 -6.60 21.34 -2.05
C ARG A 146 -7.74 20.39 -2.45
N THR A 147 -8.55 20.76 -3.43
CA THR A 147 -9.64 19.92 -3.96
C THR A 147 -9.11 18.63 -4.57
N GLY A 148 -7.97 18.68 -5.27
CA GLY A 148 -7.29 17.50 -5.80
C GLY A 148 -6.81 16.53 -4.71
N ILE A 149 -6.27 17.06 -3.61
CA ILE A 149 -5.88 16.25 -2.44
C ILE A 149 -7.11 15.57 -1.82
N ILE A 150 -8.18 16.33 -1.58
CA ILE A 150 -9.43 15.79 -1.02
C ILE A 150 -9.99 14.70 -1.95
N TYR A 151 -10.07 14.97 -3.26
CA TYR A 151 -10.51 13.99 -4.25
C TYR A 151 -9.71 12.69 -4.18
N ALA A 152 -8.38 12.79 -4.13
CA ALA A 152 -7.52 11.61 -4.09
C ALA A 152 -7.80 10.73 -2.85
N TYR A 153 -7.90 11.31 -1.66
CA TYR A 153 -8.13 10.55 -0.43
C TYR A 153 -9.59 10.08 -0.27
N SER A 154 -10.57 10.82 -0.78
CA SER A 154 -11.99 10.42 -0.73
C SER A 154 -12.32 9.27 -1.68
N ASN A 155 -11.50 9.01 -2.70
CA ASN A 155 -11.74 7.98 -3.72
C ASN A 155 -10.80 6.77 -3.59
N THR A 156 -10.12 6.61 -2.46
CA THR A 156 -9.39 5.37 -2.14
C THR A 156 -10.22 4.41 -1.30
N TYR A 157 -9.89 3.12 -1.34
CA TYR A 157 -10.52 2.14 -0.47
C TYR A 157 -10.07 2.32 0.99
N PRO A 158 -10.97 2.09 1.97
CA PRO A 158 -10.60 1.96 3.38
C PRO A 158 -9.47 0.95 3.57
N LYS A 159 -8.53 1.25 4.46
CA LYS A 159 -7.37 0.41 4.75
C LYS A 159 -7.39 -0.11 6.17
N VAL A 160 -6.74 -1.25 6.34
CA VAL A 160 -6.33 -1.75 7.64
C VAL A 160 -4.83 -1.61 7.74
N TYR A 161 -4.36 -0.97 8.81
CA TYR A 161 -2.94 -0.96 9.17
C TYR A 161 -2.66 -2.14 10.11
N PRO A 162 -1.87 -3.13 9.67
CA PRO A 162 -1.57 -4.29 10.50
C PRO A 162 -0.54 -3.93 11.57
N THR A 163 -0.81 -4.35 12.79
CA THR A 163 0.15 -4.36 13.90
C THR A 163 0.30 -5.78 14.43
N VAL A 164 1.30 -5.97 15.28
CA VAL A 164 1.52 -7.21 16.02
C VAL A 164 1.70 -6.86 17.49
N ASP A 165 1.20 -7.73 18.36
CA ASP A 165 1.44 -7.68 19.81
C ASP A 165 1.93 -9.05 20.25
N ILE A 166 2.84 -9.10 21.22
CA ILE A 166 3.39 -10.35 21.73
C ILE A 166 3.33 -10.40 23.26
N ALA A 167 2.72 -11.48 23.76
CA ALA A 167 2.69 -11.83 25.16
C ALA A 167 3.79 -12.84 25.46
N VAL A 168 4.84 -12.42 26.18
CA VAL A 168 5.90 -13.32 26.62
C VAL A 168 5.60 -13.80 28.03
N PHE A 169 5.53 -15.12 28.21
CA PHE A 169 5.23 -15.77 29.47
C PHE A 169 6.45 -16.43 30.09
N ARG A 170 6.53 -16.46 31.42
CA ARG A 170 7.51 -17.28 32.15
C ARG A 170 6.87 -18.01 33.32
N ASN A 171 7.63 -18.87 34.00
CA ASN A 171 7.18 -19.58 35.19
C ASN A 171 5.85 -20.32 34.96
N ASN A 172 5.80 -21.18 33.93
CA ASN A 172 4.59 -21.92 33.52
C ASN A 172 3.38 -21.01 33.24
N LYS A 173 3.60 -19.86 32.61
CA LYS A 173 2.56 -18.87 32.23
C LYS A 173 1.88 -18.16 33.40
N SER A 174 2.49 -18.20 34.59
CA SER A 174 2.02 -17.45 35.76
C SER A 174 2.40 -15.96 35.72
N GLU A 175 3.45 -15.59 34.99
CA GLU A 175 3.89 -14.21 34.79
C GLU A 175 3.97 -13.86 33.31
N MET A 176 3.64 -12.62 32.98
CA MET A 176 3.72 -12.05 31.63
C MET A 176 4.56 -10.76 31.65
N LEU A 177 5.37 -10.59 30.62
CA LEU A 177 6.15 -9.38 30.39
C LEU A 177 5.26 -8.28 29.82
N LEU A 178 5.32 -7.09 30.42
CA LEU A 178 4.74 -5.86 29.89
C LEU A 178 5.83 -4.78 29.77
N GLY A 179 5.63 -3.84 28.85
CA GLY A 179 6.44 -2.63 28.72
C GLY A 179 5.64 -1.36 29.02
N LYS A 180 6.31 -0.30 29.47
CA LYS A 180 5.74 1.00 29.82
C LYS A 180 6.33 2.08 28.91
N LYS A 181 5.46 2.91 28.30
CA LYS A 181 5.90 4.05 27.46
C LYS A 181 5.86 5.34 28.27
N ASN A 182 6.83 6.24 28.06
CA ASN A 182 6.86 7.58 28.70
C ASN A 182 5.61 8.40 28.44
N LEU A 183 5.09 8.26 27.20
CA LEU A 183 4.10 9.16 26.65
C LEU A 183 2.83 9.26 27.51
N ASP A 184 2.41 8.15 28.10
CA ASP A 184 1.17 8.06 28.90
C ASP A 184 1.39 7.39 30.26
N ASP A 185 2.61 6.93 30.58
CA ASP A 185 2.95 6.20 31.80
C ASP A 185 2.13 4.90 31.99
N GLN A 186 1.66 4.28 30.90
CA GLN A 186 0.84 3.07 30.94
C GLN A 186 1.55 1.82 30.42
N TRP A 187 1.30 0.70 31.10
CA TRP A 187 1.79 -0.63 30.75
C TRP A 187 1.01 -1.25 29.59
N ARG A 188 1.71 -1.99 28.72
CA ARG A 188 1.12 -2.66 27.55
C ARG A 188 1.93 -3.88 27.12
N LEU A 189 1.35 -4.67 26.23
CA LEU A 189 2.08 -5.72 25.52
C LEU A 189 3.12 -5.09 24.60
N LEU A 190 4.24 -5.78 24.39
CA LEU A 190 5.24 -5.34 23.43
C LEU A 190 4.74 -5.59 22.01
N GLY A 191 5.05 -4.69 21.09
CA GLY A 191 4.52 -4.76 19.73
C GLY A 191 4.43 -3.43 18.99
N GLY A 192 4.15 -3.51 17.69
CA GLY A 192 4.16 -2.36 16.81
C GLY A 192 3.60 -2.65 15.43
N PHE A 193 3.92 -1.78 14.46
CA PHE A 193 3.44 -1.93 13.09
C PHE A 193 4.25 -3.00 12.34
N ALA A 194 3.56 -3.82 11.54
CA ALA A 194 4.28 -4.68 10.61
C ALA A 194 5.00 -3.83 9.54
N ASP A 195 6.27 -4.16 9.24
CA ASP A 195 7.03 -3.48 8.19
C ASP A 195 6.77 -4.17 6.84
N PRO A 196 6.58 -3.42 5.74
CA PRO A 196 6.44 -4.01 4.39
C PRO A 196 7.62 -4.88 3.91
N LYS A 197 8.76 -4.87 4.61
CA LYS A 197 9.93 -5.73 4.37
C LYS A 197 9.90 -7.01 5.20
N ASP A 198 9.06 -7.10 6.23
CA ASP A 198 8.92 -8.31 7.04
C ASP A 198 8.27 -9.42 6.18
N GLU A 199 8.78 -10.64 6.30
CA GLU A 199 8.26 -11.79 5.53
C GLU A 199 6.92 -12.32 6.06
N SER A 200 6.66 -12.14 7.35
CA SER A 200 5.42 -12.57 8.02
C SER A 200 5.16 -11.80 9.32
N PHE A 201 3.96 -11.94 9.89
CA PHE A 201 3.64 -11.31 11.18
C PHE A 201 4.38 -11.94 12.37
N GLU A 202 4.79 -13.21 12.26
CA GLU A 202 5.69 -13.86 13.23
C GLU A 202 7.05 -13.15 13.26
N VAL A 203 7.61 -12.85 12.07
CA VAL A 203 8.86 -12.10 11.95
C VAL A 203 8.68 -10.69 12.52
N SER A 204 7.59 -10.00 12.19
CA SER A 204 7.28 -8.70 12.79
C SER A 204 7.19 -8.77 14.32
N ALA A 205 6.49 -9.77 14.87
CA ALA A 205 6.30 -9.89 16.33
C ALA A 205 7.62 -10.09 17.07
N LEU A 206 8.52 -10.91 16.52
CA LEU A 206 9.86 -11.12 17.09
C LEU A 206 10.76 -9.90 16.92
N ARG A 207 10.67 -9.19 15.78
CA ARG A 207 11.39 -7.93 15.55
C ARG A 207 10.97 -6.88 16.58
N GLU A 208 9.68 -6.60 16.68
CA GLU A 208 9.13 -5.61 17.64
C GLU A 208 9.50 -5.99 19.08
N LEU A 209 9.42 -7.28 19.45
CA LEU A 209 9.89 -7.75 20.76
C LEU A 209 11.36 -7.39 21.01
N SER A 210 12.22 -7.63 20.03
CA SER A 210 13.66 -7.38 20.16
C SER A 210 14.02 -5.89 20.18
N GLU A 211 13.22 -5.04 19.53
CA GLU A 211 13.39 -3.58 19.49
C GLU A 211 12.96 -2.94 20.82
N GLU A 212 11.79 -3.35 21.34
CA GLU A 212 11.22 -2.80 22.58
C GLU A 212 11.77 -3.47 23.86
N CYS A 213 12.35 -4.67 23.76
CA CYS A 213 12.98 -5.41 24.86
C CYS A 213 14.29 -6.08 24.40
N ASN A 214 15.40 -5.38 24.59
CA ASN A 214 16.72 -5.82 24.14
C ASN A 214 17.23 -7.02 24.94
N GLY A 215 17.75 -8.02 24.21
CA GLY A 215 18.44 -9.18 24.79
C GLY A 215 17.54 -10.36 25.14
N ILE A 216 16.21 -10.21 25.04
CA ILE A 216 15.26 -11.28 25.33
C ILE A 216 15.29 -12.39 24.28
N GLN A 217 15.22 -13.63 24.73
CA GLN A 217 15.06 -14.81 23.87
C GLN A 217 13.77 -15.53 24.23
N VAL A 218 13.03 -15.96 23.21
CA VAL A 218 11.75 -16.65 23.36
C VAL A 218 11.68 -17.88 22.47
N GLU A 219 10.82 -18.82 22.86
CA GLU A 219 10.49 -20.02 22.11
C GLU A 219 8.97 -20.24 22.05
N ASN A 220 8.54 -21.28 21.34
CA ASN A 220 7.13 -21.67 21.23
C ASN A 220 6.18 -20.54 20.78
N LEU A 221 6.63 -19.70 19.83
CA LEU A 221 5.80 -18.63 19.27
C LEU A 221 4.49 -19.20 18.71
N HIS A 222 3.37 -18.64 19.17
CA HIS A 222 2.04 -19.12 18.84
C HIS A 222 1.11 -17.96 18.50
N TYR A 223 0.44 -18.03 17.36
CA TYR A 223 -0.62 -17.08 17.01
C TYR A 223 -1.86 -17.34 17.87
N GLU A 224 -2.32 -16.30 18.56
CA GLU A 224 -3.49 -16.36 19.43
C GLU A 224 -4.77 -16.02 18.69
N LYS A 225 -4.87 -14.75 18.26
CA LYS A 225 -6.06 -14.15 17.68
C LYS A 225 -5.76 -12.73 17.18
N SER A 226 -6.57 -12.22 16.26
CA SER A 226 -6.50 -10.82 15.84
C SER A 226 -7.56 -9.95 16.53
N PHE A 227 -7.24 -8.68 16.82
CA PHE A 227 -8.14 -7.71 17.42
C PHE A 227 -8.16 -6.39 16.66
N ARG A 228 -9.33 -5.77 16.54
CA ARG A 228 -9.41 -4.36 16.12
C ARG A 228 -9.00 -3.48 17.30
N VAL A 229 -8.00 -2.62 17.08
CA VAL A 229 -7.45 -1.75 18.13
C VAL A 229 -8.18 -0.41 18.14
N ASN A 230 -8.60 0.06 19.32
CA ASN A 230 -9.24 1.38 19.49
C ASN A 230 -8.19 2.50 19.67
N ASP A 231 -7.26 2.59 18.73
CA ASP A 231 -6.19 3.59 18.72
C ASP A 231 -6.76 5.00 18.52
N TRP A 232 -6.31 5.96 19.32
CA TRP A 232 -6.83 7.33 19.30
C TRP A 232 -6.63 8.03 17.95
N ARG A 233 -5.55 7.71 17.22
CA ARG A 233 -5.22 8.28 15.91
C ARG A 233 -6.23 7.84 14.85
N TYR A 234 -6.71 6.60 14.96
CA TYR A 234 -7.59 5.97 13.98
C TYR A 234 -9.04 5.83 14.48
N ARG A 235 -9.37 6.29 15.69
CA ARG A 235 -10.69 6.12 16.30
C ARG A 235 -11.80 6.68 15.43
N ASN A 236 -11.60 7.91 14.95
CA ASN A 236 -12.56 8.65 14.12
C ASN A 236 -12.27 8.57 12.62
N GLU A 237 -11.18 7.93 12.24
CA GLU A 237 -10.81 7.75 10.82
C GLU A 237 -11.58 6.60 10.17
N VAL A 238 -11.60 6.56 8.84
CA VAL A 238 -12.17 5.42 8.11
C VAL A 238 -11.23 4.21 8.19
N ASP A 239 -9.93 4.46 8.07
CA ASP A 239 -8.90 3.43 8.23
C ASP A 239 -8.83 2.97 9.69
N LYS A 240 -8.48 1.69 9.90
CA LYS A 240 -8.40 1.08 11.25
C LYS A 240 -7.12 0.29 11.45
N ILE A 241 -6.74 0.11 12.71
CA ILE A 241 -5.67 -0.81 13.09
C ILE A 241 -6.28 -2.16 13.47
N ILE A 242 -5.69 -3.25 12.95
CA ILE A 242 -5.95 -4.60 13.41
C ILE A 242 -4.61 -5.21 13.81
N THR A 243 -4.53 -5.69 15.04
CA THR A 243 -3.34 -6.33 15.57
C THR A 243 -3.47 -7.85 15.54
N SER A 244 -2.38 -8.54 15.22
CA SER A 244 -2.22 -9.98 15.40
C SER A 244 -1.52 -10.25 16.73
N LEU A 245 -2.21 -10.86 17.68
CA LEU A 245 -1.64 -11.21 18.97
C LEU A 245 -0.92 -12.56 18.87
N PHE A 246 0.32 -12.60 19.35
CA PHE A 246 1.10 -13.80 19.55
C PHE A 246 1.36 -14.04 21.04
N SER A 247 1.60 -15.28 21.41
CA SER A 247 2.19 -15.65 22.71
C SER A 247 3.49 -16.42 22.49
N ALA A 248 4.41 -16.32 23.44
CA ALA A 248 5.66 -17.05 23.43
C ALA A 248 6.10 -17.37 24.87
N ASP A 249 6.95 -18.38 25.02
CA ASP A 249 7.56 -18.71 26.30
C ASP A 249 8.96 -18.08 26.38
N PHE A 250 9.27 -17.44 27.50
CA PHE A 250 10.59 -16.92 27.78
C PHE A 250 11.59 -18.07 27.89
N LEU A 251 12.67 -17.96 27.12
CA LEU A 251 13.74 -18.95 27.10
C LEU A 251 14.91 -18.51 27.97
N ASP A 252 15.51 -17.35 27.67
CA ASP A 252 16.67 -16.79 28.36
C ASP A 252 16.86 -15.30 28.00
N GLY A 253 17.89 -14.67 28.56
CA GLY A 253 18.36 -13.33 28.20
C GLY A 253 17.92 -12.23 29.17
N GLU A 254 18.48 -11.04 28.97
CA GLU A 254 18.11 -9.86 29.75
C GLU A 254 16.81 -9.26 29.22
N THR A 255 16.03 -8.65 30.12
CA THR A 255 14.85 -7.85 29.74
C THR A 255 15.18 -6.38 29.96
N VAL A 256 15.78 -5.74 28.95
CA VAL A 256 16.17 -4.34 28.98
C VAL A 256 15.26 -3.55 28.06
N ALA A 257 14.63 -2.50 28.59
CA ALA A 257 13.77 -1.62 27.80
C ALA A 257 14.52 -1.02 26.59
N GLY A 258 13.82 -0.83 25.49
CA GLY A 258 14.36 -0.33 24.23
C GLY A 258 13.34 0.48 23.42
N ASP A 259 13.85 1.16 22.40
CA ASP A 259 13.09 2.05 21.51
C ASP A 259 12.20 3.07 22.25
N ASP A 260 10.88 2.91 22.19
CA ASP A 260 9.92 3.82 22.83
C ASP A 260 9.35 3.26 24.16
N ILE A 261 9.90 2.14 24.66
CA ILE A 261 9.65 1.58 25.98
C ILE A 261 10.73 2.05 26.96
N ASP A 262 10.33 2.61 28.10
CA ASP A 262 11.24 3.07 29.16
C ASP A 262 11.47 2.01 30.25
N GLU A 263 10.44 1.21 30.53
CA GLU A 263 10.46 0.20 31.58
C GLU A 263 9.84 -1.10 31.06
N VAL A 264 10.44 -2.23 31.43
CA VAL A 264 9.86 -3.56 31.23
C VAL A 264 9.72 -4.25 32.57
N GLY A 265 8.64 -5.00 32.75
CA GLY A 265 8.29 -5.60 34.02
C GLY A 265 7.54 -6.92 33.85
N TRP A 266 7.87 -7.87 34.73
CA TRP A 266 7.16 -9.14 34.83
C TRP A 266 6.04 -9.01 35.86
N PHE A 267 4.83 -9.37 35.46
CA PHE A 267 3.66 -9.25 36.32
C PHE A 267 2.87 -10.56 36.33
N THR A 268 2.32 -10.91 37.49
CA THR A 268 1.39 -12.03 37.59
C THR A 268 0.07 -11.69 36.91
N ILE A 269 -0.68 -12.71 36.49
CA ILE A 269 -2.04 -12.59 35.95
C ILE A 269 -2.95 -11.75 36.88
N GLU A 270 -2.85 -11.97 38.20
CA GLU A 270 -3.62 -11.22 39.20
C GLU A 270 -3.19 -9.74 39.26
N THR A 271 -1.88 -9.47 39.24
CA THR A 271 -1.35 -8.10 39.22
C THR A 271 -1.83 -7.34 37.99
N ILE A 272 -1.80 -7.96 36.81
CA ILE A 272 -2.24 -7.35 35.55
C ILE A 272 -3.73 -7.02 35.63
N LYS A 273 -4.56 -7.94 36.15
CA LYS A 273 -5.98 -7.69 36.35
C LYS A 273 -6.23 -6.46 37.22
N ASN A 274 -5.52 -6.35 38.35
CA ASN A 274 -5.62 -5.18 39.24
C ASN A 274 -5.15 -3.89 38.55
N MET A 275 -4.07 -3.95 37.76
CA MET A 275 -3.58 -2.82 36.98
C MET A 275 -4.60 -2.35 35.94
N MET A 276 -5.32 -3.27 35.29
CA MET A 276 -6.39 -2.94 34.35
C MET A 276 -7.56 -2.25 35.05
N GLU A 277 -7.98 -2.73 36.22
CA GLU A 277 -9.04 -2.11 37.03
C GLU A 277 -8.66 -0.70 37.53
N GLN A 278 -7.36 -0.45 37.72
CA GLN A 278 -6.80 0.84 38.11
C GLN A 278 -6.44 1.76 36.94
N HIS A 279 -6.72 1.35 35.69
CA HIS A 279 -6.35 2.08 34.46
C HIS A 279 -4.84 2.35 34.31
N LEU A 280 -4.00 1.49 34.90
CA LEU A 280 -2.53 1.53 34.77
C LEU A 280 -2.02 0.87 33.48
N THR A 281 -2.88 0.13 32.79
CA THR A 281 -2.60 -0.46 31.47
C THR A 281 -3.24 0.38 30.37
N ASN A 282 -2.62 0.40 29.19
CA ASN A 282 -3.18 1.11 28.04
C ASN A 282 -4.52 0.52 27.61
N GLU A 283 -5.56 1.36 27.52
CA GLU A 283 -6.94 0.92 27.22
C GLU A 283 -7.07 0.23 25.85
N ALA A 284 -6.21 0.57 24.88
CA ALA A 284 -6.23 -0.07 23.57
C ALA A 284 -5.82 -1.56 23.63
N HIS A 285 -5.04 -1.95 24.63
CA HIS A 285 -4.60 -3.34 24.85
C HIS A 285 -5.55 -4.11 25.77
N ALA A 286 -6.53 -3.46 26.41
CA ALA A 286 -7.47 -4.12 27.31
C ALA A 286 -8.19 -5.34 26.67
N PRO A 287 -8.62 -5.33 25.39
CA PRO A 287 -9.21 -6.52 24.76
C PRO A 287 -8.22 -7.69 24.64
N LEU A 288 -6.94 -7.41 24.35
CA LEU A 288 -5.89 -8.42 24.22
C LEU A 288 -5.56 -9.03 25.58
N LEU A 289 -5.34 -8.17 26.58
CA LEU A 289 -5.05 -8.58 27.95
C LEU A 289 -6.19 -9.41 28.51
N ASN A 290 -7.45 -8.97 28.40
CA ASN A 290 -8.61 -9.74 28.86
C ASN A 290 -8.69 -11.14 28.21
N PHE A 291 -8.37 -11.25 26.92
CA PHE A 291 -8.31 -12.54 26.24
C PHE A 291 -7.23 -13.44 26.83
N LEU A 292 -6.01 -12.93 27.02
CA LEU A 292 -4.88 -13.67 27.59
C LEU A 292 -5.17 -14.12 29.03
N LEU A 293 -5.66 -13.19 29.87
CA LEU A 293 -6.03 -13.48 31.25
C LEU A 293 -7.11 -14.57 31.32
N THR A 294 -8.10 -14.54 30.43
CA THR A 294 -9.15 -15.58 30.39
C THR A 294 -8.61 -16.94 29.93
N LYS A 295 -7.69 -16.95 28.94
CA LYS A 295 -7.13 -18.19 28.40
C LYS A 295 -6.16 -18.87 29.38
N TYR A 296 -5.39 -18.07 30.12
CA TYR A 296 -4.27 -18.55 30.94
C TYR A 296 -4.50 -18.47 32.45
N SER A 297 -5.67 -18.05 32.94
CA SER A 297 -5.99 -17.98 34.38
C SER A 297 -6.04 -19.32 35.13
N HIS A 298 -5.93 -20.46 34.43
CA HIS A 298 -6.08 -21.81 34.98
C HIS A 298 -4.90 -22.74 34.70
N VAL A 299 -3.81 -22.18 34.16
CA VAL A 299 -2.58 -22.92 33.86
C VAL A 299 -1.61 -22.81 35.03
#